data_AF-A0AAV2R1R0-F1
#
_entry.id   AF-A0AAV2R1R0-F1
#
_cell.length_a   1.000
_cell.length_b   1.000
_cell.length_c   1.000
_cell.angle_alpha   90.00
_cell.angle_beta   90.00
_cell.angle_gamma   90.00
#
_symmetry.space_group_name_H-M   'P 1'
#
loop_
_entity.id
_entity.type
_entity.pdbx_description
1 polymer ?
#
loop_
_entity_poly.entity_id
_entity_poly.type
_entity_poly.pdbx_seq_one_letter_code
_entity_poly.pdbx_strand_id
1 'polypeptide(L)'
;VVSLSVFGTFPNEYFNGIPHIVEQVRNLYPGWVMRLYHDLDIHEEHHREWLCHLACTNPHLDLCNIRSLTGLMQNKSRSYDISSSNGQIWRMAVIGDPLVKYYIIRDADAPILQREVDAVQQWLDSQKCFHIMHDNPKHTSVMLAGMWGGCSWWQPHNISRTMMLQLINKTSKINQDQLMLKQYVWPIAKKSLVHHDSYTCERYPDSKPFPTQRINGTFVGSRRYRSKRKYESVYEQCPEVCRPPDHKDWKNC
;
A
#
# COMPACT_ATOMS: atom_id res chain seq x y z
N VAL A 1 -0.03 9.21 -5.32
CA VAL A 1 1.24 8.45 -5.22
C VAL A 1 0.96 7.00 -4.88
N VAL A 2 1.47 6.05 -5.67
CA VAL A 2 1.51 4.63 -5.30
C VAL A 2 2.82 4.41 -4.54
N SER A 3 2.74 4.10 -3.25
CA SER A 3 3.89 4.08 -2.34
C SER A 3 4.31 2.66 -1.99
N LEU A 4 5.57 2.31 -2.31
CA LEU A 4 6.15 0.99 -2.10
C LEU A 4 7.53 1.08 -1.47
N SER A 5 7.98 0.03 -0.79
CA SER A 5 9.37 -0.08 -0.34
C SER A 5 9.98 -1.43 -0.71
N VAL A 6 11.27 -1.40 -1.05
CA VAL A 6 12.15 -2.58 -1.14
C VAL A 6 13.23 -2.47 -0.08
N PHE A 7 13.65 -3.61 0.48
CA PHE A 7 14.57 -3.66 1.61
C PHE A 7 15.23 -5.05 1.72
N GLY A 8 16.26 -5.14 2.56
CA GLY A 8 17.07 -6.34 2.76
C GLY A 8 18.15 -6.48 1.70
N THR A 9 18.95 -7.55 1.80
CA THR A 9 20.07 -7.79 0.88
C THR A 9 19.59 -7.85 -0.56
N PHE A 10 20.18 -7.04 -1.44
CA PHE A 10 19.88 -7.01 -2.86
C PHE A 10 20.66 -8.08 -3.63
N PRO A 11 20.05 -8.74 -4.63
CA PRO A 11 18.61 -8.79 -4.90
C PRO A 11 17.91 -9.83 -4.00
N ASN A 12 16.62 -9.61 -3.72
CA ASN A 12 15.75 -10.58 -3.03
C ASN A 12 14.31 -10.52 -3.59
N GLU A 13 13.40 -11.31 -3.01
CA GLU A 13 12.01 -11.46 -3.52
C GLU A 13 11.22 -10.14 -3.60
N TYR A 14 11.52 -9.12 -2.79
CA TYR A 14 10.85 -7.82 -2.85
C TYR A 14 11.25 -7.00 -4.10
N PHE A 15 12.42 -7.29 -4.70
CA PHE A 15 12.88 -6.60 -5.91
C PHE A 15 12.28 -7.22 -7.18
N ASN A 16 11.91 -8.50 -7.14
CA ASN A 16 11.40 -9.25 -8.30
C ASN A 16 10.12 -8.63 -8.90
N GLY A 17 9.24 -8.11 -8.04
CA GLY A 17 7.96 -7.55 -8.47
C GLY A 17 8.06 -6.15 -9.08
N ILE A 18 9.09 -5.38 -8.74
CA ILE A 18 9.15 -3.95 -9.06
C ILE A 18 9.09 -3.66 -10.57
N PRO A 19 9.85 -4.32 -11.45
CA PRO A 19 9.75 -4.06 -12.89
C PRO A 19 8.31 -4.24 -13.42
N HIS A 20 7.59 -5.23 -12.91
CA HIS A 20 6.19 -5.46 -13.29
C HIS A 20 5.25 -4.41 -12.70
N ILE A 21 5.42 -4.07 -11.42
CA ILE A 21 4.58 -3.09 -10.74
C ILE A 21 4.74 -1.70 -11.38
N VAL A 22 5.95 -1.31 -11.78
CA VAL A 22 6.19 -0.03 -12.46
C VAL A 22 5.38 0.06 -13.75
N GLU A 23 5.39 -0.99 -14.58
CA GLU A 23 4.58 -1.06 -15.80
C GLU A 23 3.07 -1.10 -15.49
N GLN A 24 2.66 -1.81 -14.44
CA GLN A 24 1.27 -1.84 -14.01
C GLN A 24 0.79 -0.45 -13.55
N VAL A 25 1.58 0.30 -12.78
CA VAL A 25 1.21 1.67 -12.35
C VAL A 25 1.08 2.57 -13.57
N ARG A 26 1.99 2.47 -14.55
CA ARG A 26 1.93 3.25 -15.80
C ARG A 26 0.58 3.06 -16.50
N ASN A 27 0.13 1.81 -16.60
CA ASN A 27 -1.04 1.44 -17.38
C ASN A 27 -2.36 1.61 -16.60
N LEU A 28 -2.35 1.30 -15.30
CA LEU A 28 -3.56 1.21 -14.49
C LEU A 28 -3.85 2.45 -13.64
N TYR A 29 -2.83 3.26 -13.35
CA TYR A 29 -2.96 4.49 -12.56
C TYR A 29 -2.39 5.69 -13.35
N PRO A 30 -2.95 6.02 -14.53
CA PRO A 30 -2.50 7.19 -15.29
C PRO A 30 -2.58 8.47 -14.44
N GLY A 31 -1.51 9.27 -14.49
CA GLY A 31 -1.37 10.49 -13.67
C GLY A 31 -0.90 10.26 -12.23
N TRP A 32 -0.72 9.01 -11.79
CA TRP A 32 -0.09 8.71 -10.51
C TRP A 32 1.42 8.55 -10.66
N VAL A 33 2.16 9.05 -9.67
CA VAL A 33 3.57 8.73 -9.48
C VAL A 33 3.68 7.46 -8.64
N MET A 34 4.50 6.49 -9.10
CA MET A 34 4.97 5.39 -8.27
C MET A 34 6.18 5.88 -7.48
N ARG A 35 6.11 5.88 -6.15
CA ARG A 35 7.27 6.17 -5.31
C ARG A 35 7.83 4.89 -4.72
N LEU A 36 9.11 4.65 -4.97
CA LEU A 36 9.84 3.50 -4.47
C LEU A 36 10.87 3.91 -3.43
N TYR A 37 10.62 3.55 -2.18
CA TYR A 37 11.56 3.73 -1.08
C TYR A 37 12.59 2.60 -1.05
N HIS A 38 13.88 2.94 -1.00
CA HIS A 38 14.97 1.98 -0.98
C HIS A 38 16.17 2.48 -0.16
N ASP A 39 17.07 1.57 0.20
CA ASP A 39 18.36 1.86 0.83
C ASP A 39 19.57 1.48 -0.04
N LEU A 40 19.33 1.13 -1.31
CA LEU A 40 20.38 0.81 -2.29
C LEU A 40 21.43 1.93 -2.41
N ASP A 41 22.70 1.53 -2.45
CA ASP A 41 23.86 2.40 -2.63
C ASP A 41 24.16 2.61 -4.12
N ILE A 42 24.18 3.87 -4.58
CA ILE A 42 24.44 4.23 -5.98
C ILE A 42 25.91 4.04 -6.40
N HIS A 43 26.82 3.87 -5.44
CA HIS A 43 28.22 3.59 -5.71
C HIS A 43 28.45 2.13 -6.11
N GLU A 44 27.59 1.22 -5.63
CA GLU A 44 27.57 -0.18 -6.04
C GLU A 44 27.01 -0.31 -7.47
N GLU A 45 27.77 -0.96 -8.35
CA GLU A 45 27.46 -1.04 -9.78
C GLU A 45 26.08 -1.66 -10.05
N HIS A 46 25.80 -2.84 -9.48
CA HIS A 46 24.54 -3.54 -9.70
C HIS A 46 23.32 -2.77 -9.17
N HIS A 47 23.47 -2.04 -8.06
CA HIS A 47 22.41 -1.17 -7.55
C HIS A 47 22.14 -0.02 -8.51
N ARG A 48 23.20 0.67 -8.96
CA ARG A 48 23.10 1.79 -9.90
C ARG A 48 22.46 1.36 -11.22
N GLU A 49 22.88 0.22 -11.76
CA GLU A 49 22.34 -0.34 -12.99
C GLU A 49 20.85 -0.66 -12.85
N TRP A 50 20.45 -1.33 -11.77
CA TRP A 50 19.05 -1.68 -11.53
C TRP A 50 18.17 -0.43 -11.35
N LEU A 51 18.64 0.56 -10.59
CA LEU A 51 17.92 1.82 -10.39
C LEU A 51 17.78 2.61 -11.69
N CYS A 52 18.84 2.74 -12.50
CA CYS A 52 18.70 3.43 -13.80
C CYS A 52 17.83 2.63 -14.76
N HIS A 53 17.96 1.31 -14.85
CA HIS A 53 17.10 0.52 -15.74
C HIS A 53 15.60 0.81 -15.51
N LEU A 54 15.21 0.92 -14.23
CA LEU A 54 13.88 1.36 -13.85
C LEU A 54 13.64 2.85 -14.19
N ALA A 55 14.36 3.79 -13.58
CA ALA A 55 14.02 5.22 -13.67
C ALA A 55 14.25 5.83 -15.07
N CYS A 56 15.29 5.39 -15.78
CA CYS A 56 15.68 5.94 -17.08
C CYS A 56 14.61 5.68 -18.17
N THR A 57 13.74 4.69 -17.97
CA THR A 57 12.63 4.37 -18.90
C THR A 57 11.24 4.66 -18.32
N ASN A 58 11.14 5.11 -17.07
CA ASN A 58 9.88 5.27 -16.33
C ASN A 58 9.78 6.65 -15.68
N PRO A 59 9.32 7.69 -16.40
CA PRO A 59 9.23 9.05 -15.85
C PRO A 59 8.22 9.20 -14.72
N HIS A 60 7.29 8.25 -14.57
CA HIS A 60 6.33 8.20 -13.45
C HIS A 60 6.90 7.53 -12.19
N LEU A 61 8.15 7.07 -12.21
CA LEU A 61 8.83 6.47 -11.06
C LEU A 61 9.66 7.52 -10.31
N ASP A 62 9.36 7.68 -9.03
CA ASP A 62 10.09 8.50 -8.06
C ASP A 62 10.91 7.57 -7.15
N LEU A 63 12.23 7.55 -7.36
CA LEU A 63 13.17 6.78 -6.54
C LEU A 63 13.55 7.58 -5.30
N CYS A 64 13.21 7.05 -4.13
CA CYS A 64 13.40 7.72 -2.87
C CYS A 64 14.40 6.96 -1.98
N ASN A 65 15.65 7.40 -1.97
CA ASN A 65 16.64 6.86 -1.03
C ASN A 65 16.30 7.28 0.40
N ILE A 66 16.04 6.31 1.28
CA ILE A 66 15.61 6.54 2.65
C ILE A 66 16.66 7.26 3.51
N ARG A 67 17.94 7.18 3.15
CA ARG A 67 19.02 7.91 3.81
C ARG A 67 18.98 9.41 3.50
N SER A 68 18.27 9.80 2.44
CA SER A 68 18.07 11.21 2.04
C SER A 68 16.78 11.83 2.59
N LEU A 69 15.98 11.09 3.36
CA LEU A 69 14.69 11.56 3.90
C LEU A 69 14.80 12.44 5.15
N THR A 70 16.01 12.88 5.51
CA THR A 70 16.29 13.61 6.75
C THR A 70 15.41 14.84 6.94
N GLY A 71 15.01 15.54 5.87
CA GLY A 71 14.09 16.70 5.93
C GLY A 71 12.67 16.37 6.40
N LEU A 72 12.08 15.28 5.89
CA LEU A 72 10.74 14.82 6.34
C LEU A 72 10.79 14.30 7.78
N MET A 73 11.95 13.80 8.18
CA MET A 73 12.19 13.11 9.44
C MET A 73 12.73 14.01 10.58
N GLN A 74 12.50 15.33 10.55
CA GLN A 74 12.97 16.26 11.60
C GLN A 74 11.86 16.75 12.54
N ASN A 75 11.92 16.51 13.85
CA ASN A 75 11.01 17.16 14.80
C ASN A 75 11.76 17.93 15.89
N LYS A 76 11.63 19.27 15.86
CA LYS A 76 12.02 20.28 16.86
C LYS A 76 13.44 20.24 17.44
N SER A 77 14.25 19.20 17.19
CA SER A 77 15.70 19.03 17.50
C SER A 77 16.24 17.63 17.13
N ARG A 78 15.40 16.66 16.70
CA ARG A 78 15.85 15.30 16.33
C ARG A 78 15.61 15.02 14.85
N SER A 79 16.68 14.61 14.16
CA SER A 79 16.61 13.93 12.86
C SER A 79 16.47 12.43 13.12
N TYR A 80 15.49 11.78 12.48
CA TYR A 80 15.33 10.33 12.56
C TYR A 80 15.95 9.66 11.32
N ASP A 81 17.01 8.88 11.53
CA ASP A 81 17.51 7.96 10.51
C ASP A 81 16.64 6.71 10.48
N ILE A 82 15.87 6.56 9.40
CA ILE A 82 14.94 5.44 9.23
C ILE A 82 15.61 4.20 8.67
N SER A 83 16.91 4.25 8.33
CA SER A 83 17.68 3.10 7.85
C SER A 83 17.73 1.96 8.86
N SER A 84 17.61 2.28 10.15
CA SER A 84 17.52 1.33 11.26
C SER A 84 16.12 0.76 11.52
N SER A 85 15.08 1.29 10.85
CA SER A 85 13.70 0.80 10.98
C SER A 85 13.42 -0.40 10.08
N ASN A 86 12.34 -1.14 10.34
CA ASN A 86 11.91 -2.22 9.46
C ASN A 86 11.55 -1.65 8.08
N GLY A 87 12.23 -2.09 7.02
CA GLY A 87 12.05 -1.54 5.66
C GLY A 87 10.63 -1.62 5.09
N GLN A 88 9.77 -2.49 5.65
CA GLN A 88 8.33 -2.51 5.34
C GLN A 88 7.65 -1.17 5.63
N ILE A 89 8.14 -0.41 6.62
CA ILE A 89 7.51 0.85 7.06
C ILE A 89 7.93 2.07 6.23
N TRP A 90 8.99 1.99 5.42
CA TRP A 90 9.50 3.14 4.67
C TRP A 90 8.46 3.74 3.73
N ARG A 91 7.61 2.91 3.13
CA ARG A 91 6.47 3.35 2.30
C ARG A 91 5.44 4.21 3.04
N MET A 92 5.46 4.24 4.37
CA MET A 92 4.61 5.12 5.17
C MET A 92 5.12 6.56 5.22
N ALA A 93 6.35 6.85 4.77
CA ALA A 93 6.89 8.20 4.75
C ALA A 93 6.07 9.15 3.84
N VAL A 94 5.34 8.62 2.86
CA VAL A 94 4.44 9.39 1.98
C VAL A 94 3.35 10.14 2.76
N ILE A 95 2.97 9.65 3.94
CA ILE A 95 1.94 10.25 4.80
C ILE A 95 2.35 11.67 5.23
N GLY A 96 3.65 11.90 5.45
CA GLY A 96 4.17 13.20 5.87
C GLY A 96 4.54 14.14 4.73
N ASP A 97 4.38 13.72 3.47
CA ASP A 97 4.72 14.55 2.31
C ASP A 97 3.61 15.58 2.03
N PRO A 98 3.87 16.89 2.22
CA PRO A 98 2.86 17.93 2.00
C PRO A 98 2.47 18.10 0.53
N LEU A 99 3.25 17.57 -0.42
CA LEU A 99 2.98 17.69 -1.86
C LEU A 99 2.05 16.59 -2.38
N VAL A 100 1.79 15.56 -1.57
CA VAL A 100 1.01 14.39 -2.00
C VAL A 100 -0.44 14.53 -1.59
N LYS A 101 -1.34 14.78 -2.55
CA LYS A 101 -2.79 14.90 -2.28
C LYS A 101 -3.44 13.57 -1.85
N TYR A 102 -3.16 12.51 -2.60
CA TYR A 102 -3.65 11.14 -2.36
C TYR A 102 -2.48 10.16 -2.44
N TYR A 103 -2.51 9.15 -1.58
CA TYR A 103 -1.55 8.05 -1.62
C TYR A 103 -2.25 6.71 -1.42
N ILE A 104 -1.70 5.67 -2.03
CA ILE A 104 -2.02 4.27 -1.74
C ILE A 104 -0.74 3.56 -1.31
N ILE A 105 -0.84 2.72 -0.29
CA ILE A 105 0.26 1.92 0.24
C ILE A 105 0.15 0.51 -0.33
N ARG A 106 1.24 0.00 -0.91
CA ARG A 106 1.31 -1.33 -1.51
C ARG A 106 2.56 -2.08 -1.06
N ASP A 107 2.42 -3.39 -0.90
CA ASP A 107 3.56 -4.29 -0.75
C ASP A 107 4.22 -4.53 -2.13
N ALA A 108 5.55 -4.60 -2.17
CA ALA A 108 6.31 -4.84 -3.41
C ALA A 108 6.20 -6.28 -3.95
N ASP A 109 5.58 -7.17 -3.18
CA ASP A 109 5.41 -8.58 -3.52
C ASP A 109 4.02 -8.93 -4.06
N ALA A 110 3.16 -7.93 -4.23
CA ALA A 110 1.80 -8.07 -4.73
C ALA A 110 1.61 -7.37 -6.09
N PRO A 111 1.02 -8.04 -7.09
CA PRO A 111 0.67 -7.42 -8.36
C PRO A 111 -0.48 -6.43 -8.18
N ILE A 112 -0.49 -5.37 -8.99
CA ILE A 112 -1.64 -4.49 -9.09
C ILE A 112 -2.70 -5.14 -9.98
N LEU A 113 -3.93 -5.23 -9.48
CA LEU A 113 -5.07 -5.81 -10.18
C LEU A 113 -6.05 -4.73 -10.61
N GLN A 114 -6.73 -4.91 -11.76
CA GLN A 114 -7.82 -4.00 -12.15
C GLN A 114 -8.88 -3.87 -11.04
N ARG A 115 -9.17 -4.97 -10.32
CA ARG A 115 -10.04 -4.99 -9.14
C ARG A 115 -9.70 -3.95 -8.07
N GLU A 116 -8.43 -3.75 -7.75
CA GLU A 116 -8.05 -2.72 -6.77
C GLU A 116 -8.13 -1.32 -7.36
N VAL A 117 -7.88 -1.16 -8.67
CA VAL A 117 -7.97 0.13 -9.38
C VAL A 117 -9.42 0.62 -9.36
N ASP A 118 -10.36 -0.26 -9.67
CA ASP A 118 -11.79 0.05 -9.64
C ASP A 118 -12.25 0.42 -8.22
N ALA A 119 -11.77 -0.30 -7.20
CA ALA A 119 -12.05 0.01 -5.79
C ALA A 119 -11.41 1.33 -5.34
N VAL A 120 -10.22 1.67 -5.84
CA VAL A 120 -9.58 2.97 -5.60
C VAL A 120 -10.36 4.08 -6.29
N GLN A 121 -10.82 3.89 -7.52
CA GLN A 121 -11.64 4.87 -8.23
C GLN A 121 -12.95 5.15 -7.47
N GLN A 122 -13.66 4.11 -7.04
CA GLN A 122 -14.88 4.27 -6.23
C GLN A 122 -14.59 5.02 -4.90
N TRP A 123 -13.42 4.80 -4.29
CA TRP A 123 -13.00 5.57 -3.12
C TRP A 123 -12.75 7.04 -3.46
N LEU A 124 -12.03 7.36 -4.53
CA LEU A 124 -11.76 8.75 -4.93
C LEU A 124 -13.05 9.52 -5.18
N ASP A 125 -14.03 8.88 -5.83
CA ASP A 125 -15.34 9.47 -6.14
C ASP A 125 -16.18 9.74 -4.88
N SER A 126 -15.93 9.01 -3.78
CA SER A 126 -16.67 9.14 -2.52
C SER A 126 -16.32 10.39 -1.71
N GLN A 127 -15.23 11.08 -2.05
CA GLN A 127 -14.67 12.20 -1.28
C GLN A 127 -14.27 11.86 0.17
N LYS A 128 -14.20 10.57 0.54
CA LYS A 128 -13.62 10.12 1.81
C LYS A 128 -12.10 10.16 1.76
N CYS A 129 -11.46 10.37 2.91
CA CYS A 129 -10.01 10.52 2.94
C CYS A 129 -9.25 9.20 2.98
N PHE A 130 -9.83 8.14 3.53
CA PHE A 130 -9.16 6.87 3.72
C PHE A 130 -9.84 5.74 2.98
N HIS A 131 -9.04 4.76 2.57
CA HIS A 131 -9.48 3.54 1.90
C HIS A 131 -8.81 2.34 2.49
N ILE A 132 -9.56 1.26 2.70
CA ILE A 132 -9.03 -0.04 3.09
C ILE A 132 -9.70 -1.15 2.29
N MET A 133 -8.98 -2.26 2.10
CA MET A 133 -9.43 -3.38 1.29
C MET A 133 -9.20 -4.73 2.00
N HIS A 134 -10.24 -5.56 2.03
CA HIS A 134 -10.28 -6.91 2.59
C HIS A 134 -10.76 -7.90 1.52
N ASP A 135 -9.85 -8.41 0.72
CA ASP A 135 -10.18 -9.23 -0.47
C ASP A 135 -9.86 -10.73 -0.30
N ASN A 136 -9.68 -11.21 0.93
CA ASN A 136 -9.34 -12.61 1.23
C ASN A 136 -9.89 -12.99 2.62
N PRO A 137 -10.41 -14.21 2.84
CA PRO A 137 -10.90 -14.64 4.16
C PRO A 137 -9.87 -14.49 5.30
N LYS A 138 -8.58 -14.54 4.97
CA LYS A 138 -7.46 -14.40 5.92
C LYS A 138 -7.08 -12.95 6.22
N HIS A 139 -7.68 -11.99 5.53
CA HIS A 139 -7.51 -10.56 5.84
C HIS A 139 -8.33 -10.24 7.08
N THR A 140 -7.77 -10.47 8.27
CA THR A 140 -8.51 -10.35 9.54
C THR A 140 -8.10 -9.14 10.38
N SER A 141 -7.03 -8.45 10.02
CA SER A 141 -6.57 -7.24 10.71
C SER A 141 -7.41 -6.05 10.28
N VAL A 142 -7.75 -5.15 11.20
CA VAL A 142 -8.60 -3.98 10.90
C VAL A 142 -8.09 -3.10 9.76
N MET A 143 -6.76 -3.05 9.59
CA MET A 143 -6.10 -2.42 8.45
C MET A 143 -4.91 -3.28 8.05
N LEU A 144 -4.90 -3.74 6.79
CA LEU A 144 -3.80 -4.49 6.21
C LEU A 144 -2.73 -3.52 5.72
N ALA A 145 -1.45 -3.81 5.97
CA ALA A 145 -0.38 -2.83 5.77
C ALA A 145 -0.05 -2.51 4.31
N GLY A 146 -0.47 -3.34 3.36
CA GLY A 146 -0.26 -3.16 1.91
C GLY A 146 -1.55 -2.92 1.11
N MET A 147 -2.70 -2.70 1.75
CA MET A 147 -4.01 -2.62 1.08
C MET A 147 -4.85 -1.44 1.59
N TRP A 148 -4.22 -0.27 1.72
CA TRP A 148 -4.90 0.94 2.19
C TRP A 148 -4.41 2.20 1.50
N GLY A 149 -5.18 3.28 1.61
CA GLY A 149 -4.85 4.59 1.06
C GLY A 149 -5.34 5.71 1.96
N GLY A 150 -4.80 6.89 1.72
CA GLY A 150 -5.11 8.09 2.48
C GLY A 150 -4.98 9.36 1.66
N CYS A 151 -5.33 10.47 2.29
CA CYS A 151 -5.25 11.79 1.70
C CYS A 151 -4.59 12.77 2.67
N SER A 152 -3.86 13.76 2.16
CA SER A 152 -3.17 14.75 3.00
C SER A 152 -4.02 15.99 3.31
N TRP A 153 -5.11 16.21 2.58
CA TRP A 153 -5.90 17.45 2.65
C TRP A 153 -7.00 17.43 3.72
N TRP A 154 -7.38 16.26 4.23
CA TRP A 154 -8.45 16.14 5.24
C TRP A 154 -7.99 16.44 6.67
N GLN A 155 -6.67 16.41 6.93
CA GLN A 155 -6.09 16.72 8.24
C GLN A 155 -4.99 17.77 8.10
N PRO A 156 -4.82 18.63 9.12
CA PRO A 156 -3.62 19.45 9.24
C PRO A 156 -2.33 18.65 9.05
N HIS A 157 -1.38 19.19 8.29
CA HIS A 157 -0.14 18.50 7.93
C HIS A 157 0.66 18.00 9.14
N ASN A 158 0.65 18.73 10.25
CA ASN A 158 1.30 18.34 11.50
C ASN A 158 0.71 17.04 12.11
N ILE A 159 -0.58 16.75 11.89
CA ILE A 159 -1.21 15.50 12.33
C ILE A 159 -0.72 14.34 11.46
N SER A 160 -0.76 14.48 10.14
CA SER A 160 -0.25 13.47 9.20
C SER A 160 1.22 13.17 9.46
N ARG A 161 2.02 14.22 9.71
CA ARG A 161 3.42 14.11 10.08
C ARG A 161 3.62 13.38 11.41
N THR A 162 2.82 13.67 12.43
CA THR A 162 2.89 12.97 13.72
C THR A 162 2.54 11.49 13.57
N MET A 163 1.49 11.19 12.79
CA MET A 163 1.09 9.82 12.46
C MET A 163 2.21 9.06 11.74
N MET A 164 2.83 9.66 10.72
CA MET A 164 3.99 9.11 10.02
C MET A 164 5.14 8.78 11.01
N LEU A 165 5.53 9.73 11.86
CA LEU A 165 6.61 9.52 12.83
C LEU A 165 6.28 8.41 13.84
N GLN A 166 5.03 8.30 14.28
CA GLN A 166 4.59 7.22 15.18
C GLN A 166 4.70 5.84 14.52
N LEU A 167 4.33 5.73 13.24
CA LEU A 167 4.46 4.49 12.48
C LEU A 167 5.92 4.09 12.31
N ILE A 168 6.77 5.03 11.86
CA ILE A 168 8.17 4.73 11.53
C ILE A 168 9.00 4.44 12.79
N ASN A 169 8.85 5.23 13.86
CA ASN A 169 9.72 5.12 15.04
C ASN A 169 9.40 3.90 15.93
N LYS A 170 8.17 3.38 15.88
CA LYS A 170 7.72 2.31 16.79
C LYS A 170 7.66 0.92 16.15
N THR A 171 8.04 0.80 14.88
CA THR A 171 8.02 -0.47 14.15
C THR A 171 9.44 -1.03 14.05
N SER A 172 9.81 -1.89 15.00
CA SER A 172 11.11 -2.58 15.03
C SER A 172 11.02 -4.07 14.73
N LYS A 173 9.81 -4.66 14.71
CA LYS A 173 9.60 -6.10 14.44
C LYS A 173 8.62 -6.34 13.29
N ILE A 174 8.66 -7.56 12.75
CA ILE A 174 7.73 -8.06 11.72
C ILE A 174 6.28 -8.04 12.25
N ASN A 175 5.31 -7.69 11.40
CA ASN A 175 3.87 -7.56 11.72
C ASN A 175 3.48 -6.49 12.74
N GLN A 176 4.43 -5.66 13.21
CA GLN A 176 4.09 -4.51 14.05
C GLN A 176 3.40 -3.41 13.25
N ASP A 177 3.62 -3.33 11.94
CA ASP A 177 2.98 -2.36 11.06
C ASP A 177 1.45 -2.37 11.19
N GLN A 178 0.79 -3.53 11.11
CA GLN A 178 -0.67 -3.62 11.27
C GLN A 178 -1.14 -3.27 12.68
N LEU A 179 -0.34 -3.58 13.71
CA LEU A 179 -0.62 -3.16 15.10
C LEU A 179 -0.50 -1.64 15.24
N MET A 180 0.51 -1.03 14.63
CA MET A 180 0.71 0.42 14.64
C MET A 180 -0.38 1.12 13.82
N LEU A 181 -0.82 0.56 12.70
CA LEU A 181 -1.97 1.05 11.93
C LEU A 181 -3.25 1.04 12.79
N LYS A 182 -3.51 -0.08 13.49
CA LYS A 182 -4.65 -0.17 14.43
C LYS A 182 -4.57 0.88 15.54
N GLN A 183 -3.38 1.18 16.05
CA GLN A 183 -3.20 2.10 17.17
C GLN A 183 -3.26 3.58 16.75
N TYR A 184 -2.63 3.95 15.64
CA TYR A 184 -2.39 5.36 15.29
C TYR A 184 -3.19 5.85 14.08
N VAL A 185 -3.50 4.97 13.12
CA VAL A 185 -4.20 5.36 11.90
C VAL A 185 -5.70 5.08 12.00
N TRP A 186 -6.08 3.89 12.44
CA TRP A 186 -7.48 3.45 12.49
C TRP A 186 -8.42 4.39 13.26
N PRO A 187 -8.07 4.95 14.44
CA PRO A 187 -8.95 5.86 15.17
C PRO A 187 -9.33 7.12 14.39
N ILE A 188 -8.46 7.53 13.46
CA ILE A 188 -8.62 8.68 12.57
C ILE A 188 -9.34 8.24 11.30
N ALA A 189 -8.86 7.16 10.66
CA ALA A 189 -9.33 6.68 9.38
C ALA A 189 -10.83 6.37 9.36
N LYS A 190 -11.34 5.70 10.41
CA LYS A 190 -12.75 5.30 10.50
C LYS A 190 -13.77 6.45 10.42
N LYS A 191 -13.33 7.70 10.60
CA LYS A 191 -14.19 8.89 10.51
C LYS A 191 -14.46 9.33 9.06
N SER A 192 -13.62 8.91 8.11
CA SER A 192 -13.72 9.30 6.69
C SER A 192 -13.18 8.16 5.83
N LEU A 193 -13.91 7.04 5.81
CA LEU A 193 -13.45 5.77 5.25
C LEU A 193 -14.35 5.26 4.12
N VAL A 194 -13.73 4.71 3.08
CA VAL A 194 -14.34 3.67 2.24
C VAL A 194 -13.65 2.34 2.52
N HIS A 195 -14.41 1.30 2.84
CA HIS A 195 -13.91 -0.03 3.12
C HIS A 195 -14.49 -0.99 2.10
N HIS A 196 -13.64 -1.59 1.26
CA HIS A 196 -14.08 -2.69 0.39
C HIS A 196 -13.78 -4.04 1.02
N ASP A 197 -14.77 -4.92 1.07
CA ASP A 197 -14.69 -6.21 1.77
C ASP A 197 -15.46 -7.29 1.01
N SER A 198 -14.78 -8.41 0.75
CA SER A 198 -15.37 -9.58 0.08
C SER A 198 -15.88 -10.64 1.05
N TYR A 199 -15.39 -10.69 2.29
CA TYR A 199 -15.60 -11.84 3.18
C TYR A 199 -15.99 -11.48 4.61
N THR A 200 -15.53 -10.34 5.14
CA THR A 200 -15.69 -9.95 6.55
C THR A 200 -16.68 -8.80 6.75
N CYS A 201 -17.58 -8.57 5.78
CA CYS A 201 -18.53 -7.46 5.82
C CYS A 201 -19.47 -7.48 7.04
N GLU A 202 -19.77 -8.65 7.62
CA GLU A 202 -20.57 -8.75 8.84
C GLU A 202 -19.84 -8.18 10.07
N ARG A 203 -18.50 -8.21 10.08
CA ARG A 203 -17.68 -7.55 11.10
C ARG A 203 -17.62 -6.04 10.90
N TYR A 204 -17.81 -5.59 9.67
CA TYR A 204 -17.72 -4.20 9.24
C TYR A 204 -18.97 -3.81 8.44
N PRO A 205 -20.12 -3.59 9.10
CA PRO A 205 -21.41 -3.42 8.41
C PRO A 205 -21.45 -2.26 7.40
N ASP A 206 -20.60 -1.24 7.60
CA ASP A 206 -20.46 -0.08 6.70
C ASP A 206 -19.51 -0.34 5.51
N SER A 207 -18.89 -1.53 5.45
CA SER A 207 -18.07 -1.93 4.31
C SER A 207 -18.94 -2.18 3.08
N LYS A 208 -18.33 -2.03 1.92
CA LYS A 208 -18.94 -2.22 0.62
C LYS A 208 -18.30 -3.45 -0.05
N PRO A 209 -19.06 -4.17 -0.89
CA PRO A 209 -18.47 -5.16 -1.75
C PRO A 209 -17.49 -4.51 -2.73
N PHE A 210 -16.53 -5.27 -3.21
CA PHE A 210 -15.70 -4.84 -4.34
C PHE A 210 -16.56 -4.60 -5.60
N PRO A 211 -16.18 -3.60 -6.44
CA PRO A 211 -16.99 -3.18 -7.58
C PRO A 211 -16.93 -4.13 -8.79
N THR A 212 -16.10 -5.17 -8.74
CA THR A 212 -15.95 -6.15 -9.81
C THR A 212 -16.09 -7.58 -9.30
N GLN A 213 -16.25 -8.54 -10.22
CA GLN A 213 -16.17 -9.95 -9.91
C GLN A 213 -14.71 -10.41 -9.84
N ARG A 214 -14.39 -11.34 -8.94
CA ARG A 214 -13.05 -11.94 -8.86
C ARG A 214 -12.78 -12.83 -10.07
N ILE A 215 -11.64 -12.63 -10.72
CA ILE A 215 -11.20 -13.41 -11.88
C ILE A 215 -10.13 -14.42 -11.44
N ASN A 216 -10.25 -15.69 -11.83
CA ASN A 216 -9.23 -16.74 -11.65
C ASN A 216 -8.61 -16.83 -10.23
N GLY A 217 -9.43 -16.61 -9.21
CA GLY A 217 -9.01 -16.62 -7.81
C GLY A 217 -7.95 -15.58 -7.44
N THR A 218 -7.68 -14.58 -8.29
CA THR A 218 -6.75 -13.48 -7.96
C THR A 218 -7.33 -12.61 -6.87
N PHE A 219 -6.51 -12.11 -5.94
CA PHE A 219 -6.98 -11.17 -4.92
C PHE A 219 -5.96 -10.08 -4.64
N VAL A 220 -6.46 -8.92 -4.19
CA VAL A 220 -5.66 -7.75 -3.82
C VAL A 220 -4.78 -8.12 -2.62
N GLY A 221 -3.48 -7.89 -2.72
CA GLY A 221 -2.51 -8.27 -1.69
C GLY A 221 -1.99 -9.72 -1.78
N SER A 222 -2.27 -10.43 -2.88
CA SER A 222 -1.69 -11.76 -3.13
C SER A 222 -0.18 -11.66 -3.33
N ARG A 223 0.62 -12.47 -2.63
CA ARG A 223 2.09 -12.33 -2.56
C ARG A 223 2.81 -13.01 -3.71
N ARG A 224 2.28 -12.86 -4.93
CA ARG A 224 2.66 -13.68 -6.09
C ARG A 224 4.09 -13.48 -6.57
N TYR A 225 4.76 -12.39 -6.20
CA TYR A 225 6.17 -12.21 -6.51
C TYR A 225 7.12 -12.90 -5.53
N ARG A 226 6.61 -13.54 -4.47
CA ARG A 226 7.38 -14.49 -3.66
C ARG A 226 7.34 -15.88 -4.28
N SER A 227 8.50 -16.52 -4.39
CA SER A 227 8.70 -17.84 -4.99
C SER A 227 7.73 -18.89 -4.42
N LYS A 228 7.59 -18.93 -3.09
CA LYS A 228 6.71 -19.88 -2.36
C LYS A 228 5.22 -19.53 -2.40
N ARG A 229 4.83 -18.41 -3.01
CA ARG A 229 3.45 -17.89 -3.05
C ARG A 229 2.98 -17.52 -4.46
N LYS A 230 3.74 -17.90 -5.51
CA LYS A 230 3.43 -17.59 -6.92
C LYS A 230 2.00 -17.94 -7.35
N TYR A 231 1.43 -18.99 -6.76
CA TYR A 231 0.10 -19.50 -7.07
C TYR A 231 -0.94 -19.18 -5.99
N GLU A 232 -0.74 -18.13 -5.20
CA GLU A 232 -1.72 -17.73 -4.18
C GLU A 232 -3.04 -17.32 -4.86
N SER A 233 -4.12 -17.98 -4.43
CA SER A 233 -5.47 -17.83 -4.99
C SER A 233 -6.55 -18.04 -3.93
N VAL A 234 -7.74 -17.48 -4.18
CA VAL A 234 -8.95 -17.69 -3.38
C VAL A 234 -10.06 -18.21 -4.28
N TYR A 235 -10.55 -19.41 -3.98
CA TYR A 235 -11.72 -20.02 -4.64
C TYR A 235 -12.91 -20.22 -3.70
N GLU A 236 -12.73 -19.81 -2.44
CA GLU A 236 -13.82 -19.77 -1.46
C GLU A 236 -14.86 -18.74 -1.91
N GLN A 237 -16.12 -19.17 -1.96
CA GLN A 237 -17.21 -18.29 -2.34
C GLN A 237 -17.42 -17.22 -1.28
N CYS A 238 -17.68 -15.99 -1.70
CA CYS A 238 -18.07 -14.93 -0.77
C CYS A 238 -19.40 -15.26 -0.09
N PRO A 239 -19.56 -14.88 1.19
CA PRO A 239 -20.87 -14.81 1.82
C PRO A 239 -21.83 -13.98 0.99
N GLU A 240 -23.07 -14.44 0.83
CA GLU A 240 -24.08 -13.76 0.01
C GLU A 240 -24.37 -12.33 0.50
N VAL A 241 -24.30 -12.13 1.81
CA VAL A 241 -24.42 -10.82 2.46
C VAL A 241 -23.31 -9.84 2.04
N CYS A 242 -22.11 -10.34 1.70
CA CYS A 242 -20.97 -9.53 1.27
C CYS A 242 -20.88 -9.32 -0.25
N ARG A 243 -21.84 -9.83 -1.03
CA ARG A 243 -21.88 -9.63 -2.50
C ARG A 243 -22.56 -8.31 -2.86
N PRO A 244 -22.20 -7.67 -4.00
CA PRO A 244 -22.91 -6.50 -4.50
C PRO A 244 -24.44 -6.70 -4.52
N PRO A 245 -25.23 -5.70 -4.09
CA PRO A 245 -26.69 -5.80 -4.13
C PRO A 245 -27.24 -6.17 -5.50
N ASP A 246 -26.66 -5.59 -6.55
CA ASP A 246 -27.06 -5.80 -7.95
C ASP A 246 -26.40 -7.03 -8.61
N HIS A 247 -25.50 -7.73 -7.89
CA HIS A 247 -24.76 -8.89 -8.40
C HIS A 247 -24.63 -10.00 -7.35
N LYS A 248 -25.76 -10.47 -6.80
CA LYS A 248 -25.78 -11.59 -5.84
C LYS A 248 -25.34 -12.92 -6.44
N ASP A 249 -25.35 -13.03 -7.77
CA ASP A 249 -24.85 -14.15 -8.56
C ASP A 249 -23.31 -14.24 -8.57
N TRP A 250 -22.59 -13.17 -8.22
CA TRP A 250 -21.13 -13.18 -8.12
C TRP A 250 -20.66 -13.99 -6.90
N LYS A 251 -20.61 -15.32 -7.06
CA LYS A 251 -20.13 -16.23 -6.02
C LYS A 251 -18.67 -15.96 -5.62
N ASN A 252 -17.87 -15.47 -6.56
CA ASN A 252 -16.50 -15.03 -6.33
C ASN A 252 -16.44 -13.51 -6.46
N CYS A 253 -16.56 -12.85 -5.32
CA CYS A 253 -15.98 -11.55 -5.07
C CYS A 253 -14.66 -11.74 -4.30
#